data_AF-A0A6J7FNU2-F1
#
_entry.id   AF-A0A6J7FNU2-F1
#
_cell.length_a   1.000
_cell.length_b   1.000
_cell.length_c   1.000
_cell.angle_alpha   90.00
_cell.angle_beta   90.00
_cell.angle_gamma   90.00
#
_symmetry.space_group_name_H-M   'P 1'
#
loop_
_entity.id
_entity.type
_entity.pdbx_description
1 polymer ?
#
loop_
_entity_poly.entity_id
_entity_poly.type
_entity_poly.pdbx_seq_one_letter_code
_entity_poly.pdbx_strand_id
1 'polypeptide(L)'
;MRFLLAALMFILSISLLLLGLAQRTIWAPPDNFSVNLSVSGTEPYLVIPAEELALMPGDPVIGGIGDAEVFVAYGQEADVFAWVGQALHSEAVTSDDGTAIGVRDVAGTPDLANPSGSDLWINQSLGEGFAELAIPAGGNNAVLIASDGFEPAPTRVRVSWPIENSTVVSDIFLGVGFGFLVAAILLNLLALRKMLVNRGPRRKLPKAPQGPKYRPRKSNFDVPKRGRRAARSKIAIVPIGIALTFALSGCSVTTAPVTSPTPSASETETAVETIPPVVNITQVRSILRQLQEVVALADESGDSTLLEPRVAGPALLFRQAHYLLMTKSEEIAPLPPISGSAISITLPASTNSWPRSFMIVTEGDGSGELPQMLVLQQASPRESYKLWYNIPLLPGSEIPEVAAPEIGAIPVATDSLFLKISPNQLPNTFGDVIDNGQASQFYSLFDLAEDEYYNQISTSQKDQIEKLRRAEITFTHALGNENIISLSTSDSGALVAVMMTDNYLIRPTRANAAVTVSGNEKLLLGAEGSAKGVRTQYAGMLLFYVPAATAKGKITLLGATQSLLSIRGL
;
A
#
# COMPACT_ATOMS: atom_id res chain seq x y z
N MET A 1 -37.15 -44.33 -38.48
CA MET A 1 -37.17 -42.86 -38.25
C MET A 1 -36.56 -42.46 -36.89
N ARG A 2 -37.13 -42.81 -35.73
CA ARG A 2 -36.68 -42.28 -34.42
C ARG A 2 -35.27 -42.72 -33.98
N PHE A 3 -34.89 -43.98 -34.23
CA PHE A 3 -33.52 -44.44 -33.95
C PHE A 3 -32.47 -43.82 -34.88
N LEU A 4 -32.84 -43.50 -36.13
CA LEU A 4 -31.95 -42.78 -37.06
C LEU A 4 -31.74 -41.33 -36.61
N LEU A 5 -32.80 -40.67 -36.14
CA LEU A 5 -32.71 -39.31 -35.58
C LEU A 5 -31.84 -39.29 -34.31
N ALA A 6 -32.01 -40.26 -33.40
CA ALA A 6 -31.18 -40.37 -32.21
C ALA A 6 -29.70 -40.66 -32.54
N ALA A 7 -29.43 -41.52 -33.53
CA ALA A 7 -28.08 -41.78 -34.01
C ALA A 7 -27.43 -40.53 -34.64
N LEU A 8 -28.18 -39.77 -35.44
CA LEU A 8 -27.70 -38.52 -36.06
C LEU A 8 -27.41 -37.44 -35.02
N MET A 9 -28.27 -37.28 -34.01
CA MET A 9 -28.05 -36.35 -32.89
C MET A 9 -26.85 -36.75 -32.03
N PHE A 10 -26.62 -38.05 -31.85
CA PHE A 10 -25.45 -38.55 -31.13
C PHE A 10 -24.14 -38.27 -31.88
N ILE A 11 -24.12 -38.48 -33.21
CA ILE A 11 -22.96 -38.16 -34.04
C ILE A 11 -22.69 -36.65 -34.04
N LEU A 12 -23.74 -35.83 -34.16
CA LEU A 12 -23.63 -34.36 -34.11
C LEU A 12 -23.10 -33.89 -32.75
N SER A 13 -23.61 -34.46 -31.66
CA SER A 13 -23.15 -34.18 -30.29
C SER A 13 -21.67 -34.48 -30.11
N ILE A 14 -21.21 -35.67 -30.51
CA ILE A 14 -19.79 -36.04 -30.45
C ILE A 14 -18.95 -35.07 -31.27
N SER A 15 -19.41 -34.70 -32.46
CA SER A 15 -18.69 -33.77 -33.34
C SER A 15 -18.52 -32.39 -32.71
N LEU A 16 -19.59 -31.84 -32.10
CA LEU A 16 -19.55 -30.54 -31.42
C LEU A 16 -18.71 -30.56 -30.14
N LEU A 17 -18.79 -31.64 -29.36
CA LEU A 17 -17.97 -31.82 -28.16
C LEU A 17 -16.47 -31.94 -28.51
N LEU A 18 -16.14 -32.70 -29.55
CA LEU A 18 -14.77 -32.81 -30.04
C LEU A 18 -14.28 -31.48 -30.61
N LEU A 19 -15.14 -30.71 -31.29
CA LEU A 19 -14.78 -29.39 -31.83
C LEU A 19 -14.51 -28.38 -30.71
N GLY A 20 -15.36 -28.32 -29.69
CA GLY A 20 -15.14 -27.48 -28.52
C GLY A 20 -13.88 -27.88 -27.73
N LEU A 21 -13.64 -29.19 -27.58
CA LEU A 21 -12.42 -29.68 -26.93
C LEU A 21 -11.17 -29.36 -27.77
N ALA A 22 -11.24 -29.51 -29.10
CA ALA A 22 -10.14 -29.19 -30.00
C ALA A 22 -9.80 -27.69 -29.94
N GLN A 23 -10.79 -26.81 -29.88
CA GLN A 23 -10.57 -25.36 -29.69
C GLN A 23 -9.85 -25.03 -28.37
N ARG A 24 -10.02 -25.83 -27.32
CA ARG A 24 -9.35 -25.63 -26.02
C ARG A 24 -7.98 -26.28 -25.88
N THR A 25 -7.59 -27.16 -26.81
CA THR A 25 -6.40 -27.99 -26.64
C THR A 25 -5.46 -27.90 -27.83
N ILE A 26 -5.92 -28.30 -29.02
CA ILE A 26 -5.09 -28.39 -30.23
C ILE A 26 -5.05 -27.03 -30.95
N TRP A 27 -6.16 -26.30 -30.93
CA TRP A 27 -6.29 -24.97 -31.55
C TRP A 27 -6.41 -23.85 -30.51
N ALA A 28 -5.94 -24.11 -29.29
CA ALA A 28 -5.81 -23.05 -28.30
C ALA A 28 -4.80 -22.03 -28.84
N PRO A 29 -5.15 -20.74 -28.94
CA PRO A 29 -4.16 -19.70 -29.17
C PRO A 29 -3.14 -19.72 -28.01
N PRO A 30 -1.92 -19.17 -28.23
CA PRO A 30 -0.94 -19.07 -27.16
C PRO A 30 -1.52 -18.28 -25.99
N ASP A 31 -1.26 -18.75 -24.77
CA ASP A 31 -1.76 -18.11 -23.56
C ASP A 31 -1.08 -16.75 -23.30
N ASN A 32 0.16 -16.59 -23.77
CA ASN A 32 0.96 -15.38 -23.59
C ASN A 32 1.67 -14.98 -24.89
N PHE A 33 1.73 -13.69 -25.16
CA PHE A 33 2.73 -13.13 -26.08
C PHE A 33 4.04 -12.97 -25.30
N SER A 34 5.16 -13.50 -25.77
CA SER A 34 6.44 -13.37 -25.05
C SER A 34 7.59 -12.93 -25.94
N VAL A 35 8.33 -11.94 -25.46
CA VAL A 35 9.56 -11.41 -26.06
C VAL A 35 10.75 -11.83 -25.19
N ASN A 36 11.78 -12.36 -25.82
CA ASN A 36 13.04 -12.69 -25.16
C ASN A 36 14.10 -11.66 -25.55
N LEU A 37 14.64 -10.97 -24.56
CA LEU A 37 15.74 -10.02 -24.68
C LEU A 37 17.04 -10.73 -24.32
N SER A 38 18.04 -10.64 -25.20
CA SER A 38 19.40 -11.13 -24.93
C SER A 38 20.29 -9.95 -24.59
N VAL A 39 20.68 -9.82 -23.32
CA VAL A 39 21.62 -8.80 -22.85
C VAL A 39 23.03 -9.32 -23.11
N SER A 40 23.77 -8.64 -23.97
CA SER A 40 25.16 -9.00 -24.32
C SER A 40 26.19 -8.03 -23.75
N GLY A 41 25.71 -6.93 -23.14
CA GLY A 41 26.55 -5.88 -22.56
C GLY A 41 27.15 -6.28 -21.22
N THR A 42 28.14 -5.52 -20.78
CA THR A 42 28.74 -5.63 -19.43
C THR A 42 28.02 -4.74 -18.41
N GLU A 43 26.91 -4.11 -18.80
CA GLU A 43 26.26 -3.12 -17.97
C GLU A 43 25.52 -3.77 -16.79
N PRO A 44 25.59 -3.18 -15.59
CA PRO A 44 25.04 -3.75 -14.36
C PRO A 44 23.51 -3.68 -14.28
N TYR A 45 22.89 -2.79 -15.05
CA TYR A 45 21.46 -2.51 -15.01
C TYR A 45 20.84 -2.66 -16.39
N LEU A 46 19.66 -3.28 -16.45
CA LEU A 46 18.76 -3.23 -17.59
C LEU A 46 17.47 -2.51 -17.18
N VAL A 47 17.13 -1.43 -17.88
CA VAL A 47 15.88 -0.69 -17.69
C VAL A 47 14.93 -1.03 -18.83
N ILE A 48 13.68 -1.35 -18.50
CA ILE A 48 12.59 -1.51 -19.46
C ILE A 48 11.63 -0.33 -19.26
N PRO A 49 11.61 0.65 -20.19
CA PRO A 49 10.75 1.83 -20.10
C PRO A 49 9.25 1.51 -20.13
N ALA A 50 8.42 2.47 -19.71
CA ALA A 50 6.97 2.29 -19.66
C ALA A 50 6.37 2.08 -21.05
N GLU A 51 6.92 2.76 -22.08
CA GLU A 51 6.50 2.64 -23.47
C GLU A 51 6.60 1.19 -23.99
N GLU A 52 7.70 0.50 -23.66
CA GLU A 52 7.93 -0.89 -24.05
C GLU A 52 6.97 -1.86 -23.37
N LEU A 53 6.60 -1.58 -22.11
CA LEU A 53 5.63 -2.38 -21.38
C LEU A 53 4.20 -2.18 -21.89
N ALA A 54 3.91 -1.01 -22.45
CA ALA A 54 2.60 -0.62 -22.98
C ALA A 54 2.33 -1.08 -24.42
N LEU A 55 3.27 -1.78 -25.07
CA LEU A 55 3.11 -2.28 -26.45
C LEU A 55 1.90 -3.21 -26.63
N MET A 56 1.56 -3.98 -25.59
CA MET A 56 0.46 -4.94 -25.60
C MET A 56 -0.46 -4.70 -24.39
N PRO A 57 -1.79 -4.90 -24.54
CA PRO A 57 -2.72 -4.82 -23.42
C PRO A 57 -2.54 -6.01 -22.46
N GLY A 58 -2.82 -5.77 -21.17
CA GLY A 58 -2.71 -6.77 -20.11
C GLY A 58 -1.47 -6.56 -19.23
N ASP A 59 -1.48 -7.14 -18.03
CA ASP A 59 -0.42 -6.98 -17.02
C ASP A 59 0.84 -7.77 -17.43
N PRO A 60 1.94 -7.10 -17.84
CA PRO A 60 3.14 -7.83 -18.22
C PRO A 60 3.78 -8.53 -17.03
N VAL A 61 4.29 -9.73 -17.29
CA VAL A 61 5.09 -10.50 -16.36
C VAL A 61 6.52 -10.57 -16.90
N ILE A 62 7.46 -10.14 -16.07
CA ILE A 62 8.87 -10.03 -16.42
C ILE A 62 9.68 -11.01 -15.60
N GLY A 63 10.47 -11.82 -16.29
CA GLY A 63 11.38 -12.77 -15.68
C GLY A 63 12.81 -12.57 -16.14
N GLY A 64 13.76 -12.57 -15.21
CA GLY A 64 15.19 -12.60 -15.50
C GLY A 64 15.77 -13.99 -15.22
N ILE A 65 16.67 -14.46 -16.08
CA ILE A 65 17.46 -15.68 -15.88
C ILE A 65 18.94 -15.32 -15.96
N GLY A 66 19.68 -15.67 -14.92
CA GLY A 66 21.12 -15.42 -14.80
C GLY A 66 21.85 -16.59 -14.12
N ASP A 67 23.18 -16.54 -14.14
CA ASP A 67 24.02 -17.52 -13.43
C ASP A 67 24.18 -17.17 -11.94
N ALA A 68 23.85 -15.94 -11.55
CA ALA A 68 23.92 -15.39 -10.20
C ALA A 68 22.53 -15.00 -9.67
N GLU A 69 22.48 -14.23 -8.59
CA GLU A 69 21.24 -13.62 -8.09
C GLU A 69 20.62 -12.71 -9.14
N VAL A 70 19.30 -12.78 -9.29
CA VAL A 70 18.50 -11.97 -10.21
C VAL A 70 17.58 -11.08 -9.37
N PHE A 71 17.69 -9.79 -9.60
CA PHE A 71 16.83 -8.75 -9.03
C PHE A 71 15.92 -8.19 -10.12
N VAL A 72 14.62 -8.16 -9.86
CA VAL A 72 13.62 -7.49 -10.69
C VAL A 72 12.77 -6.60 -9.81
N ALA A 73 12.69 -5.31 -10.12
CA ALA A 73 11.79 -4.38 -9.44
C ALA A 73 11.11 -3.46 -10.44
N TYR A 74 9.92 -2.99 -10.08
CA TYR A 74 9.27 -1.92 -10.83
C TYR A 74 8.94 -0.75 -9.91
N GLY A 75 8.94 0.43 -10.52
CA GLY A 75 8.55 1.69 -9.88
C GLY A 75 8.06 2.65 -10.95
N GLN A 76 7.77 3.88 -10.55
CA GLN A 76 7.49 4.93 -11.50
C GLN A 76 8.72 5.15 -12.39
N GLU A 77 8.51 5.36 -13.69
CA GLU A 77 9.59 5.52 -14.66
C GLU A 77 10.59 6.63 -14.26
N ALA A 78 10.09 7.79 -13.85
CA ALA A 78 10.93 8.88 -13.36
C ALA A 78 11.81 8.47 -12.17
N ASP A 79 11.33 7.56 -11.32
CA ASP A 79 12.02 7.11 -10.12
C ASP A 79 13.05 6.04 -10.44
N VAL A 80 12.74 5.12 -11.37
CA VAL A 80 13.69 4.13 -11.89
C VAL A 80 14.86 4.84 -12.56
N PHE A 81 14.58 5.79 -13.47
CA PHE A 81 15.63 6.56 -14.13
C PHE A 81 16.42 7.43 -13.15
N ALA A 82 15.78 8.04 -12.16
CA ALA A 82 16.49 8.82 -11.16
C ALA A 82 17.37 7.96 -10.24
N TRP A 83 16.95 6.74 -9.91
CA TRP A 83 17.73 5.79 -9.11
C TRP A 83 18.98 5.32 -9.86
N VAL A 84 18.82 4.95 -11.15
CA VAL A 84 19.95 4.60 -12.04
C VAL A 84 20.87 5.82 -12.20
N GLY A 85 20.28 7.01 -12.38
CA GLY A 85 21.01 8.27 -12.44
C GLY A 85 21.92 8.34 -13.66
N GLN A 86 23.21 8.58 -13.42
CA GLN A 86 24.22 8.60 -14.49
C GLN A 86 24.93 7.26 -14.65
N ALA A 87 24.50 6.21 -13.96
CA ALA A 87 25.17 4.92 -14.04
C ALA A 87 25.09 4.32 -15.45
N LEU A 88 26.13 3.57 -15.80
CA LEU A 88 26.13 2.71 -16.98
C LEU A 88 24.95 1.73 -16.91
N HIS A 89 24.11 1.71 -17.95
CA HIS A 89 22.94 0.84 -18.01
C HIS A 89 22.58 0.50 -19.45
N SER A 90 21.88 -0.61 -19.65
CA SER A 90 21.23 -0.94 -20.90
C SER A 90 19.75 -0.61 -20.82
N GLU A 91 19.15 -0.21 -21.94
CA GLU A 91 17.74 0.14 -22.06
C GLU A 91 17.07 -0.75 -23.12
N ALA A 92 15.87 -1.25 -22.82
CA ALA A 92 15.05 -1.92 -23.82
C ALA A 92 14.43 -0.87 -24.75
N VAL A 93 14.60 -1.05 -26.06
CA VAL A 93 14.11 -0.10 -27.07
C VAL A 93 13.50 -0.88 -28.22
N THR A 94 12.30 -0.49 -28.64
CA THR A 94 11.66 -1.01 -29.85
C THR A 94 12.50 -0.63 -31.08
N SER A 95 12.82 -1.63 -31.91
CA SER A 95 13.57 -1.46 -33.15
C SER A 95 12.84 -0.51 -34.11
N ASP A 96 13.59 0.20 -34.96
CA ASP A 96 13.06 1.18 -35.93
C ASP A 96 11.94 0.62 -36.84
N ASP A 97 11.95 -0.69 -37.10
CA ASP A 97 10.94 -1.39 -37.91
C ASP A 97 9.64 -1.71 -37.13
N GLY A 98 9.57 -1.40 -35.83
CA GLY A 98 8.41 -1.60 -34.95
C GLY A 98 8.07 -3.05 -34.62
N THR A 99 8.94 -4.01 -34.95
CA THR A 99 8.63 -5.45 -34.92
C THR A 99 9.34 -6.25 -33.83
N ALA A 100 10.37 -5.70 -33.19
CA ALA A 100 11.15 -6.39 -32.16
C ALA A 100 11.63 -5.40 -31.10
N ILE A 101 11.76 -5.86 -29.85
CA ILE A 101 12.39 -5.10 -28.76
C ILE A 101 13.87 -5.51 -28.72
N GLY A 102 14.75 -4.53 -28.88
CA GLY A 102 16.20 -4.68 -28.75
C GLY A 102 16.70 -4.15 -27.41
N VAL A 103 18.01 -4.28 -27.19
CA VAL A 103 18.71 -3.71 -26.04
C VAL A 103 19.75 -2.72 -26.55
N ARG A 104 19.76 -1.51 -26.00
CA ARG A 104 20.71 -0.45 -26.33
C ARG A 104 21.50 -0.08 -25.09
N ASP A 105 22.82 -0.09 -25.19
CA ASP A 105 23.68 0.35 -24.10
C ASP A 105 23.73 1.89 -24.03
N VAL A 106 23.57 2.42 -22.82
CA VAL A 106 23.63 3.85 -22.51
C VAL A 106 24.92 4.12 -21.74
N ALA A 107 25.82 4.88 -22.37
CA ALA A 107 27.07 5.27 -21.76
C ALA A 107 26.82 6.14 -20.51
N GLY A 108 27.46 5.79 -19.41
CA GLY A 108 27.32 6.45 -18.11
C GLY A 108 28.64 6.47 -17.33
N THR A 109 28.56 6.88 -16.07
CA THR A 109 29.64 6.79 -15.11
C THR A 109 29.59 5.44 -14.38
N PRO A 110 30.72 4.95 -13.85
CA PRO A 110 30.75 3.73 -13.02
C PRO A 110 30.23 4.02 -11.60
N ASP A 111 29.02 4.57 -11.48
CA ASP A 111 28.34 4.83 -10.22
C ASP A 111 27.45 3.63 -9.84
N LEU A 112 28.10 2.58 -9.36
CA LEU A 112 27.49 1.28 -9.04
C LEU A 112 26.91 1.28 -7.61
N ALA A 113 25.69 0.80 -7.49
CA ALA A 113 24.98 0.61 -6.22
C ALA A 113 24.05 -0.63 -6.28
N ASN A 114 23.80 -1.24 -5.14
CA ASN A 114 22.85 -2.33 -5.05
C ASN A 114 21.40 -1.78 -5.06
N PRO A 115 20.54 -2.20 -6.01
CA PRO A 115 19.15 -1.75 -6.07
C PRO A 115 18.23 -2.38 -5.03
N SER A 116 18.62 -3.47 -4.39
CA SER A 116 17.75 -4.17 -3.45
C SER A 116 17.36 -3.29 -2.25
N GLY A 117 16.07 -3.35 -1.89
CA GLY A 117 15.55 -2.69 -0.69
C GLY A 117 15.38 -1.18 -0.81
N SER A 118 15.47 -0.60 -2.01
CA SER A 118 15.14 0.81 -2.24
C SER A 118 13.66 1.07 -1.97
N ASP A 119 13.35 2.22 -1.36
CA ASP A 119 11.98 2.63 -1.09
C ASP A 119 11.25 3.15 -2.36
N LEU A 120 11.99 3.40 -3.45
CA LEU A 120 11.41 3.81 -4.74
C LEU A 120 10.68 2.68 -5.46
N TRP A 121 10.95 1.42 -5.09
CA TRP A 121 10.31 0.28 -5.71
C TRP A 121 8.91 0.08 -5.14
N ILE A 122 7.92 -0.07 -6.02
CA ILE A 122 6.55 -0.42 -5.62
C ILE A 122 6.52 -1.89 -5.21
N ASN A 123 7.21 -2.73 -5.97
CA ASN A 123 7.44 -4.13 -5.64
C ASN A 123 8.79 -4.60 -6.21
N GLN A 124 9.38 -5.59 -5.56
CA GLN A 124 10.65 -6.19 -5.95
C GLN A 124 10.62 -7.71 -5.74
N SER A 125 11.41 -8.42 -6.54
CA SER A 125 11.58 -9.87 -6.50
C SER A 125 13.07 -10.17 -6.58
N LEU A 126 13.57 -10.97 -5.64
CA LEU A 126 14.93 -11.51 -5.62
C LEU A 126 14.88 -13.02 -5.69
N GLY A 127 15.76 -13.61 -6.50
CA GLY A 127 15.91 -15.06 -6.57
C GLY A 127 17.27 -15.47 -7.12
N GLU A 128 17.77 -16.62 -6.67
CA GLU A 128 19.00 -17.21 -7.18
C GLU A 128 18.74 -17.84 -8.57
N GLY A 129 19.37 -17.30 -9.61
CA GLY A 129 19.28 -17.77 -10.99
C GLY A 129 17.98 -17.43 -11.74
N PHE A 130 16.89 -17.18 -11.02
CA PHE A 130 15.60 -16.77 -11.61
C PHE A 130 14.79 -15.88 -10.66
N ALA A 131 14.26 -14.78 -11.18
CA ALA A 131 13.27 -13.96 -10.50
C ALA A 131 12.20 -13.51 -11.50
N GLU A 132 10.95 -13.43 -11.03
CA GLU A 132 9.80 -13.04 -11.82
C GLU A 132 8.93 -12.04 -11.05
N LEU A 133 8.34 -11.08 -11.78
CA LEU A 133 7.47 -10.06 -11.21
C LEU A 133 6.37 -9.66 -12.22
N ALA A 134 5.12 -9.65 -11.75
CA ALA A 134 3.98 -9.14 -12.50
C ALA A 134 3.79 -7.65 -12.24
N ILE A 135 3.52 -6.88 -13.29
CA ILE A 135 3.42 -5.42 -13.25
C ILE A 135 2.01 -5.02 -13.67
N PRO A 136 1.34 -4.14 -12.91
CA PRO A 136 0.01 -3.66 -13.29
C PRO A 136 0.09 -2.83 -14.58
N ALA A 137 -0.78 -3.13 -15.54
CA ALA A 137 -0.89 -2.40 -16.79
C ALA A 137 -1.49 -0.99 -16.59
N GLY A 138 -1.12 -0.06 -17.46
CA GLY A 138 -1.77 1.26 -17.54
C GLY A 138 -1.22 2.35 -16.61
N GLY A 139 0.07 2.31 -16.27
CA GLY A 139 0.76 3.38 -15.55
C GLY A 139 2.12 3.71 -16.18
N ASN A 140 2.69 4.86 -15.80
CA ASN A 140 4.06 5.25 -16.21
C ASN A 140 5.11 4.49 -15.38
N ASN A 141 5.04 3.16 -15.38
CA ASN A 141 5.91 2.28 -14.61
C ASN A 141 7.03 1.78 -15.49
N ALA A 142 8.27 1.82 -15.00
CA ALA A 142 9.41 1.17 -15.63
C ALA A 142 9.93 0.05 -14.73
N VAL A 143 10.73 -0.84 -15.32
CA VAL A 143 11.30 -1.98 -14.63
C VAL A 143 12.80 -1.89 -14.63
N LEU A 144 13.40 -2.14 -13.47
CA LEU A 144 14.84 -2.31 -13.31
C LEU A 144 15.13 -3.79 -13.09
N ILE A 145 16.06 -4.31 -13.89
CA ILE A 145 16.61 -5.66 -13.74
C ILE A 145 18.11 -5.54 -13.49
N ALA A 146 18.58 -6.21 -12.45
CA ALA A 146 19.99 -6.23 -12.07
C ALA A 146 20.33 -7.61 -11.48
N SER A 147 21.61 -7.82 -11.22
CA SER A 147 22.07 -8.86 -10.28
C SER A 147 22.21 -8.22 -8.90
N ASP A 148 23.43 -7.86 -8.51
CA ASP A 148 23.77 -7.12 -7.28
C ASP A 148 24.03 -5.62 -7.53
N GLY A 149 24.00 -5.20 -8.80
CA GLY A 149 24.32 -3.85 -9.24
C GLY A 149 25.82 -3.57 -9.43
N PHE A 150 26.67 -4.58 -9.29
CA PHE A 150 28.11 -4.51 -9.55
C PHE A 150 28.53 -5.47 -10.68
N GLU A 151 27.90 -6.64 -10.75
CA GLU A 151 28.04 -7.58 -11.85
C GLU A 151 27.10 -7.22 -13.01
N PRO A 152 27.40 -7.70 -14.24
CA PRO A 152 26.53 -7.47 -15.39
C PRO A 152 25.10 -7.98 -15.16
N ALA A 153 24.14 -7.29 -15.78
CA ALA A 153 22.74 -7.67 -15.73
C ALA A 153 22.51 -9.09 -16.31
N PRO A 154 21.45 -9.79 -15.88
CA PRO A 154 21.11 -11.14 -16.35
C PRO A 154 21.05 -11.24 -17.88
N THR A 155 21.67 -12.30 -18.42
CA THR A 155 21.86 -12.46 -19.88
C THR A 155 20.56 -12.70 -20.66
N ARG A 156 19.53 -13.26 -20.01
CA ARG A 156 18.24 -13.55 -20.64
C ARG A 156 17.11 -12.94 -19.82
N VAL A 157 16.35 -12.07 -20.46
CA VAL A 157 15.16 -11.46 -19.89
C VAL A 157 13.96 -11.82 -20.75
N ARG A 158 12.87 -12.23 -20.12
CA ARG A 158 11.62 -12.58 -20.78
C ARG A 158 10.54 -11.61 -20.32
N VAL A 159 9.92 -10.93 -21.26
CA VAL A 159 8.71 -10.13 -21.03
C VAL A 159 7.54 -10.88 -21.63
N SER A 160 6.48 -11.11 -20.86
CA SER A 160 5.30 -11.83 -21.32
C SER A 160 4.00 -11.13 -20.96
N TRP A 161 3.10 -11.01 -21.92
CA TRP A 161 1.77 -10.43 -21.74
C TRP A 161 0.71 -11.52 -21.82
N PRO A 162 -0.17 -11.65 -20.82
CA PRO A 162 -1.27 -12.60 -20.84
C PRO A 162 -2.30 -12.17 -21.89
N ILE A 163 -2.69 -13.10 -22.76
CA ILE A 163 -3.74 -12.86 -23.76
C ILE A 163 -5.06 -13.33 -23.17
N GLU A 164 -6.01 -12.42 -23.00
CA GLU A 164 -7.38 -12.80 -22.63
C GLU A 164 -8.06 -13.51 -23.81
N ASN A 165 -8.09 -14.84 -23.76
CA ASN A 165 -8.79 -15.62 -24.76
C ASN A 165 -10.26 -15.83 -24.38
N SER A 166 -11.18 -15.30 -25.20
CA SER A 166 -12.61 -15.53 -24.99
C SER A 166 -12.97 -17.00 -25.24
N THR A 167 -13.43 -17.72 -24.20
CA THR A 167 -13.85 -19.12 -24.34
C THR A 167 -15.29 -19.29 -24.82
N VAL A 168 -16.01 -18.19 -25.09
CA VAL A 168 -17.45 -18.15 -25.36
C VAL A 168 -17.87 -19.11 -26.48
N VAL A 169 -17.13 -19.13 -27.60
CA VAL A 169 -17.46 -20.01 -28.74
C VAL A 169 -17.28 -21.49 -28.38
N SER A 170 -16.19 -21.82 -27.68
CA SER A 170 -15.96 -23.18 -27.19
C SER A 170 -17.04 -23.59 -26.18
N ASP A 171 -17.43 -22.71 -25.28
CA ASP A 171 -18.47 -22.98 -24.27
C ASP A 171 -19.84 -23.20 -24.92
N ILE A 172 -20.17 -22.46 -25.99
CA ILE A 172 -21.37 -22.69 -26.79
C ILE A 172 -21.32 -24.08 -27.44
N PHE A 173 -20.21 -24.47 -28.07
CA PHE A 173 -20.11 -25.78 -28.70
C PHE A 173 -20.19 -26.93 -27.69
N LEU A 174 -19.54 -26.79 -26.53
CA LEU A 174 -19.64 -27.77 -25.46
C LEU A 174 -21.05 -27.85 -24.89
N GLY A 175 -21.71 -26.71 -24.64
CA GLY A 175 -23.07 -26.63 -24.11
C GLY A 175 -24.11 -27.20 -25.08
N VAL A 176 -24.07 -26.79 -26.35
CA VAL A 176 -24.97 -27.30 -27.40
C VAL A 176 -24.70 -28.79 -27.66
N GLY A 177 -23.43 -29.20 -27.73
CA GLY A 177 -23.03 -30.59 -27.88
C GLY A 177 -23.55 -31.48 -26.74
N PHE A 178 -23.44 -31.01 -25.49
CA PHE A 178 -23.99 -31.69 -24.32
C PHE A 178 -25.52 -31.74 -24.35
N GLY A 179 -26.18 -30.65 -24.76
CA GLY A 179 -27.64 -30.63 -24.95
C GLY A 179 -28.12 -31.70 -25.94
N PHE A 180 -27.44 -31.83 -27.08
CA PHE A 180 -27.73 -32.88 -28.06
C PHE A 180 -27.45 -34.29 -27.53
N LEU A 181 -26.42 -34.46 -26.70
CA LEU A 181 -26.12 -35.75 -26.05
C LEU A 181 -27.29 -36.19 -25.16
N VAL A 182 -27.77 -35.29 -24.31
CA VAL A 182 -28.90 -35.55 -23.41
C VAL A 182 -30.17 -35.85 -24.21
N ALA A 183 -30.46 -35.06 -25.27
CA ALA A 183 -31.60 -35.29 -26.14
C ALA A 183 -31.54 -36.67 -26.84
N ALA A 184 -30.37 -37.07 -27.33
CA ALA A 184 -30.17 -38.37 -27.96
C ALA A 184 -30.40 -39.53 -26.98
N ILE A 185 -29.91 -39.41 -25.74
CA ILE A 185 -30.13 -40.39 -24.67
C ILE A 185 -31.62 -40.49 -24.33
N LEU A 186 -32.31 -39.37 -24.15
CA LEU A 186 -33.75 -39.36 -23.85
C LEU A 186 -34.57 -39.99 -24.96
N LEU A 187 -34.28 -39.67 -26.23
CA LEU A 187 -34.95 -40.28 -27.38
C LEU A 187 -34.70 -41.80 -27.44
N ASN A 188 -33.47 -42.24 -27.15
CA ASN A 188 -33.14 -43.67 -27.12
C ASN A 188 -33.86 -44.40 -25.98
N LEU A 189 -33.89 -43.82 -24.77
CA LEU A 189 -34.64 -44.35 -23.63
C LEU A 189 -36.15 -44.44 -23.91
N LEU A 190 -36.74 -43.41 -24.52
CA LEU A 190 -38.14 -43.42 -24.94
C LEU A 190 -38.42 -44.48 -26.00
N ALA A 191 -37.51 -44.66 -26.96
CA ALA A 191 -37.62 -45.68 -27.99
C ALA A 191 -37.50 -47.10 -27.42
N LEU A 192 -36.56 -47.32 -26.50
CA LEU A 192 -36.38 -48.58 -25.75
C LEU A 192 -37.60 -48.88 -24.89
N ARG A 193 -38.12 -47.91 -24.14
CA ARG A 193 -39.33 -48.08 -23.32
C ARG A 193 -40.51 -48.48 -24.19
N LYS A 194 -40.72 -47.82 -25.32
CA LYS A 194 -41.81 -48.17 -26.25
C LYS A 194 -41.62 -49.57 -26.86
N MET A 195 -40.38 -49.96 -27.18
CA MET A 195 -40.07 -51.30 -27.68
C MET A 195 -40.31 -52.38 -26.62
N LEU A 196 -39.99 -52.11 -25.35
CA LEU A 196 -40.26 -53.01 -24.23
C LEU A 196 -41.76 -53.11 -23.94
N VAL A 197 -42.51 -52.01 -24.02
CA VAL A 197 -43.98 -51.99 -23.83
C VAL A 197 -44.72 -52.66 -24.99
N ASN A 198 -44.25 -52.48 -26.24
CA ASN A 198 -44.87 -53.09 -27.43
C ASN A 198 -44.48 -54.56 -27.64
N ARG A 199 -43.53 -55.09 -26.87
CA ARG A 199 -43.30 -56.54 -26.75
C ARG A 199 -44.36 -57.14 -25.83
N GLY A 200 -45.62 -57.10 -26.29
CA GLY A 200 -46.72 -57.84 -25.66
C GLY A 200 -46.41 -59.35 -25.57
N PRO A 201 -47.11 -60.10 -24.71
CA PRO A 201 -46.77 -61.50 -24.40
C PRO A 201 -46.71 -62.32 -25.68
N ARG A 202 -45.52 -62.85 -26.01
CA ARG A 202 -45.36 -63.85 -27.07
C ARG A 202 -46.32 -64.99 -26.75
N ARG A 203 -47.32 -65.17 -27.61
CA ARG A 203 -48.32 -66.25 -27.53
C ARG A 203 -47.59 -67.57 -27.26
N LYS A 204 -47.80 -68.15 -26.07
CA LYS A 204 -47.39 -69.52 -25.79
C LYS A 204 -48.09 -70.41 -26.83
N LEU A 205 -47.35 -71.28 -27.51
CA LEU A 205 -47.96 -72.30 -28.36
C LEU A 205 -48.97 -73.13 -27.53
N PRO A 206 -50.09 -73.58 -28.12
CA PRO A 206 -51.11 -74.33 -27.40
C PRO A 206 -50.51 -75.59 -26.76
N LYS A 207 -50.72 -75.72 -25.45
CA LYS A 207 -50.26 -76.86 -24.64
C LYS A 207 -51.20 -78.05 -24.92
N ALA A 208 -50.64 -79.21 -25.25
CA ALA A 208 -51.38 -80.44 -25.53
C ALA A 208 -52.34 -80.82 -24.38
N PRO A 209 -53.52 -81.41 -24.68
CA PRO A 209 -54.56 -81.68 -23.69
C PRO A 209 -54.07 -82.66 -22.61
N GLN A 210 -54.15 -82.23 -21.34
CA GLN A 210 -53.90 -83.10 -20.19
C GLN A 210 -55.20 -83.76 -19.74
N GLY A 211 -55.15 -85.07 -19.49
CA GLY A 211 -56.25 -85.90 -19.00
C GLY A 211 -56.78 -85.51 -17.61
N PRO A 212 -57.89 -86.14 -17.18
CA PRO A 212 -58.71 -85.66 -16.06
C PRO A 212 -57.96 -85.70 -14.73
N LYS A 213 -57.80 -84.53 -14.10
CA LYS A 213 -57.25 -84.41 -12.76
C LYS A 213 -58.37 -84.28 -11.73
N TYR A 214 -58.29 -85.19 -10.75
CA TYR A 214 -59.13 -85.37 -9.58
C TYR A 214 -59.30 -84.08 -8.77
N ARG A 215 -60.53 -83.75 -8.37
CA ARG A 215 -60.86 -82.62 -7.48
C ARG A 215 -60.90 -83.09 -6.02
N PRO A 216 -59.89 -82.81 -5.19
CA PRO A 216 -60.08 -82.85 -3.74
C PRO A 216 -60.81 -81.58 -3.29
N ARG A 217 -62.00 -81.77 -2.73
CA ARG A 217 -62.75 -80.72 -2.01
C ARG A 217 -62.11 -80.60 -0.64
N LYS A 218 -61.52 -79.45 -0.30
CA LYS A 218 -61.25 -79.11 1.10
C LYS A 218 -61.59 -77.66 1.40
N SER A 219 -62.32 -77.55 2.50
CA SER A 219 -62.97 -76.41 3.11
C SER A 219 -61.99 -75.34 3.56
N ASN A 220 -62.45 -74.09 3.49
CA ASN A 220 -61.82 -72.94 4.11
C ASN A 220 -61.73 -73.16 5.62
N PHE A 221 -60.52 -73.14 6.17
CA PHE A 221 -60.28 -72.90 7.58
C PHE A 221 -59.32 -71.71 7.68
N ASP A 222 -59.87 -70.62 8.18
CA ASP A 222 -59.18 -69.39 8.49
C ASP A 222 -58.64 -69.50 9.92
N VAL A 223 -57.32 -69.52 10.08
CA VAL A 223 -56.67 -69.42 11.39
C VAL A 223 -55.43 -68.54 11.24
N PRO A 224 -55.29 -67.46 12.03
CA PRO A 224 -54.14 -66.59 11.96
C PRO A 224 -53.03 -67.12 12.88
N LYS A 225 -51.76 -67.05 12.45
CA LYS A 225 -50.57 -66.82 13.27
C LYS A 225 -49.32 -66.78 12.38
N ARG A 226 -48.59 -65.66 12.35
CA ARG A 226 -47.51 -65.22 13.28
C ARG A 226 -46.19 -66.00 13.09
N GLY A 227 -45.29 -65.39 12.31
CA GLY A 227 -43.84 -65.33 12.55
C GLY A 227 -42.96 -66.55 12.23
N ARG A 228 -42.05 -66.40 11.25
CA ARG A 228 -40.58 -66.23 11.43
C ARG A 228 -39.89 -66.43 10.06
N ARG A 229 -39.31 -65.33 9.55
CA ARG A 229 -38.28 -65.19 8.49
C ARG A 229 -38.04 -66.39 7.55
N ALA A 230 -38.32 -66.20 6.26
CA ALA A 230 -37.36 -66.51 5.18
C ALA A 230 -37.87 -66.00 3.81
N ALA A 231 -37.34 -64.84 3.42
CA ALA A 231 -36.90 -64.47 2.06
C ALA A 231 -37.80 -64.82 0.83
N ARG A 232 -38.35 -63.78 0.18
CA ARG A 232 -37.75 -63.16 -1.04
C ARG A 232 -38.70 -62.15 -1.71
N SER A 233 -38.08 -61.04 -2.11
CA SER A 233 -38.37 -60.16 -3.25
C SER A 233 -39.75 -59.52 -3.39
N LYS A 234 -39.88 -58.34 -2.78
CA LYS A 234 -40.50 -57.17 -3.44
C LYS A 234 -39.64 -55.95 -3.14
N ILE A 235 -38.85 -55.51 -4.14
CA ILE A 235 -38.18 -54.22 -4.07
C ILE A 235 -39.29 -53.18 -4.27
N ALA A 236 -39.53 -52.45 -3.18
CA ALA A 236 -40.45 -51.34 -3.10
C ALA A 236 -39.91 -50.19 -3.96
N ILE A 237 -40.81 -49.61 -4.75
CA ILE A 237 -40.68 -48.26 -5.27
C ILE A 237 -40.76 -47.34 -4.06
N VAL A 238 -39.63 -46.75 -3.68
CA VAL A 238 -39.57 -45.69 -2.67
C VAL A 238 -39.51 -44.37 -3.44
N PRO A 239 -40.45 -43.44 -3.24
CA PRO A 239 -40.28 -42.06 -3.66
C PRO A 239 -39.49 -41.35 -2.56
N ILE A 240 -38.19 -41.15 -2.77
CA ILE A 240 -37.44 -40.18 -1.99
C ILE A 240 -37.44 -38.91 -2.82
N GLY A 241 -38.31 -37.98 -2.44
CA GLY A 241 -38.14 -36.58 -2.75
C GLY A 241 -36.89 -36.08 -2.06
N ILE A 242 -35.93 -35.60 -2.84
CA ILE A 242 -35.04 -34.54 -2.41
C ILE A 242 -35.37 -33.37 -3.32
N ALA A 243 -36.05 -32.40 -2.72
CA ALA A 243 -36.15 -31.05 -3.23
C ALA A 243 -34.72 -30.49 -3.33
N LEU A 244 -34.31 -30.19 -4.55
CA LEU A 244 -33.22 -29.26 -4.84
C LEU A 244 -33.81 -28.23 -5.80
N THR A 245 -34.50 -27.27 -5.20
CA THR A 245 -34.66 -25.92 -5.71
C THR A 245 -33.27 -25.34 -5.94
N PHE A 246 -32.80 -25.36 -7.18
CA PHE A 246 -31.83 -24.37 -7.65
C PHE A 246 -32.59 -23.31 -8.43
N ALA A 247 -32.36 -22.08 -8.00
CA ALA A 247 -33.06 -20.87 -8.36
C ALA A 247 -33.14 -20.67 -9.87
N LEU A 248 -34.34 -20.37 -10.35
CA LEU A 248 -34.50 -19.38 -11.40
C LEU A 248 -33.93 -18.07 -10.85
N SER A 249 -32.68 -17.77 -11.14
CA SER A 249 -32.17 -16.40 -11.12
C SER A 249 -32.21 -15.89 -12.56
N GLY A 250 -32.72 -14.67 -12.71
CA GLY A 250 -33.31 -14.10 -13.92
C GLY A 250 -32.47 -14.12 -15.19
N CYS A 251 -33.11 -14.54 -16.28
CA CYS A 251 -32.99 -13.80 -17.54
C CYS A 251 -33.93 -12.59 -17.47
N SER A 252 -33.49 -11.48 -16.89
CA SER A 252 -34.00 -10.18 -17.34
C SER A 252 -33.27 -9.85 -18.63
N VAL A 253 -33.98 -10.00 -19.75
CA VAL A 253 -33.54 -9.41 -21.01
C VAL A 253 -33.77 -7.91 -20.87
N THR A 254 -32.82 -7.20 -20.29
CA THR A 254 -32.73 -5.76 -20.44
C THR A 254 -32.32 -5.52 -21.89
N THR A 255 -33.30 -5.29 -22.75
CA THR A 255 -33.11 -4.43 -23.91
C THR A 255 -32.64 -3.09 -23.39
N ALA A 256 -31.33 -2.89 -23.33
CA ALA A 256 -30.78 -1.55 -23.29
C ALA A 256 -31.29 -0.84 -24.55
N PRO A 257 -31.87 0.36 -24.45
CA PRO A 257 -32.11 1.16 -25.62
C PRO A 257 -30.74 1.39 -26.29
N VAL A 258 -30.67 1.10 -27.59
CA VAL A 258 -29.57 1.53 -28.44
C VAL A 258 -29.66 3.05 -28.50
N THR A 259 -29.09 3.73 -27.50
CA THR A 259 -28.75 5.14 -27.63
C THR A 259 -27.55 5.19 -28.56
N SER A 260 -27.81 5.65 -29.78
CA SER A 260 -26.79 6.20 -30.67
C SER A 260 -25.81 7.04 -29.84
N PRO A 261 -24.48 6.87 -29.99
CA PRO A 261 -23.56 7.88 -29.47
C PRO A 261 -23.79 9.11 -30.33
N THR A 262 -24.60 10.05 -29.83
CA THR A 262 -24.46 11.44 -30.22
C THR A 262 -23.02 11.82 -29.84
N PRO A 263 -22.22 12.41 -30.75
CA PRO A 263 -20.85 12.78 -30.44
C PRO A 263 -20.89 13.72 -29.24
N SER A 264 -20.45 13.22 -28.08
CA SER A 264 -20.05 14.09 -26.98
C SER A 264 -18.90 14.91 -27.53
N ALA A 265 -19.06 16.22 -27.51
CA ALA A 265 -17.98 17.13 -27.82
C ALA A 265 -16.74 16.65 -27.08
N SER A 266 -15.62 16.53 -27.79
CA SER A 266 -14.31 16.58 -27.17
C SER A 266 -14.28 17.84 -26.32
N GLU A 267 -14.54 17.69 -25.02
CA GLU A 267 -13.83 18.49 -24.07
C GLU A 267 -12.37 18.12 -24.30
N THR A 268 -11.70 19.04 -24.97
CA THR A 268 -10.25 19.11 -24.91
C THR A 268 -9.96 19.39 -23.46
N GLU A 269 -9.90 18.34 -22.64
CA GLU A 269 -9.08 18.36 -21.45
C GLU A 269 -7.68 18.64 -21.98
N THR A 270 -7.30 19.92 -21.94
CA THR A 270 -5.91 20.25 -21.70
C THR A 270 -5.48 19.40 -20.52
N ALA A 271 -4.81 18.28 -20.80
CA ALA A 271 -4.10 17.51 -19.81
C ALA A 271 -3.13 18.48 -19.17
N VAL A 272 -3.55 19.05 -18.03
CA VAL A 272 -2.60 19.64 -17.11
C VAL A 272 -1.75 18.45 -16.70
N GLU A 273 -0.47 18.49 -17.04
CA GLU A 273 0.51 17.47 -16.68
C GLU A 273 0.59 17.44 -15.15
N THR A 274 -0.26 16.65 -14.51
CA THR A 274 -0.30 16.51 -13.06
C THR A 274 0.85 15.61 -12.66
N ILE A 275 1.80 16.16 -11.92
CA ILE A 275 2.89 15.39 -11.33
C ILE A 275 2.26 14.37 -10.36
N PRO A 276 2.50 13.06 -10.53
CA PRO A 276 1.91 12.06 -9.65
C PRO A 276 2.49 12.14 -8.24
N PRO A 277 1.78 11.56 -7.25
CA PRO A 277 2.28 11.48 -5.88
C PRO A 277 3.54 10.63 -5.84
N VAL A 278 4.50 11.06 -5.01
CA VAL A 278 5.82 10.41 -4.91
C VAL A 278 5.75 8.99 -4.34
N VAL A 279 4.76 8.66 -3.50
CA VAL A 279 4.69 7.35 -2.83
C VAL A 279 3.26 6.81 -2.85
N ASN A 280 3.13 5.53 -3.20
CA ASN A 280 1.86 4.80 -3.12
C ASN A 280 1.61 4.23 -1.71
N ILE A 281 0.35 3.92 -1.38
CA ILE A 281 -0.04 3.37 -0.07
C ILE A 281 0.65 2.03 0.25
N THR A 282 0.95 1.21 -0.76
CA THR A 282 1.69 -0.05 -0.59
C THR A 282 3.14 0.20 -0.17
N GLN A 283 3.81 1.16 -0.81
CA GLN A 283 5.16 1.59 -0.47
C GLN A 283 5.19 2.20 0.93
N VAL A 284 4.25 3.10 1.24
CA VAL A 284 4.10 3.70 2.58
C VAL A 284 4.08 2.63 3.67
N ARG A 285 3.25 1.58 3.52
CA ARG A 285 3.18 0.49 4.51
C ARG A 285 4.50 -0.27 4.64
N SER A 286 5.21 -0.51 3.54
CA SER A 286 6.52 -1.16 3.57
C SER A 286 7.56 -0.29 4.30
N ILE A 287 7.61 1.00 3.99
CA ILE A 287 8.52 1.97 4.61
C ILE A 287 8.26 2.07 6.10
N LEU A 288 6.99 2.19 6.52
CA LEU A 288 6.61 2.28 7.93
C LEU A 288 6.97 1.00 8.70
N ARG A 289 6.72 -0.18 8.12
CA ARG A 289 7.13 -1.45 8.75
C ARG A 289 8.64 -1.50 9.00
N GLN A 290 9.44 -1.14 8.01
CA GLN A 290 10.91 -1.13 8.15
C GLN A 290 11.39 -0.06 9.14
N LEU A 291 10.76 1.12 9.14
CA LEU A 291 11.03 2.16 10.13
C LEU A 291 10.77 1.65 11.55
N GLN A 292 9.61 1.01 11.78
CA GLN A 292 9.24 0.44 13.07
C GLN A 292 10.24 -0.61 13.54
N GLU A 293 10.67 -1.52 12.66
CA GLU A 293 11.66 -2.55 12.98
C GLU A 293 12.98 -1.92 13.45
N VAL A 294 13.50 -0.94 12.71
CA VAL A 294 14.75 -0.25 13.07
C VAL A 294 14.61 0.52 14.38
N VAL A 295 13.50 1.25 14.54
CA VAL A 295 13.22 2.05 15.73
C VAL A 295 13.04 1.19 16.97
N ALA A 296 12.32 0.07 16.87
CA ALA A 296 12.11 -0.85 17.98
C ALA A 296 13.43 -1.48 18.45
N LEU A 297 14.29 -1.89 17.51
CA LEU A 297 15.62 -2.44 17.82
C LEU A 297 16.53 -1.39 18.49
N ALA A 298 16.49 -0.15 18.02
CA ALA A 298 17.24 0.95 18.62
C ALA A 298 16.71 1.34 20.01
N ASP A 299 15.38 1.36 20.19
CA ASP A 299 14.74 1.66 21.49
C ASP A 299 15.03 0.56 22.53
N GLU A 300 15.06 -0.71 22.13
CA GLU A 300 15.39 -1.84 23.01
C GLU A 300 16.87 -1.81 23.46
N SER A 301 17.77 -1.43 22.55
CA SER A 301 19.22 -1.38 22.83
C SER A 301 19.70 -0.05 23.41
N GLY A 302 18.91 1.03 23.26
CA GLY A 302 19.31 2.39 23.61
C GLY A 302 20.45 2.95 22.74
N ASP A 303 20.68 2.40 21.54
CA ASP A 303 21.78 2.78 20.65
C ASP A 303 21.29 3.71 19.54
N SER A 304 21.80 4.94 19.53
CA SER A 304 21.45 5.94 18.51
C SER A 304 22.03 5.65 17.14
N THR A 305 23.09 4.85 17.03
CA THR A 305 23.72 4.54 15.73
C THR A 305 22.83 3.63 14.88
N LEU A 306 22.03 2.78 15.53
CA LEU A 306 21.04 1.93 14.85
C LEU A 306 19.90 2.73 14.22
N LEU A 307 19.67 3.99 14.63
CA LEU A 307 18.61 4.84 14.08
C LEU A 307 19.00 5.50 12.74
N GLU A 308 20.28 5.75 12.48
CA GLU A 308 20.78 6.53 11.34
C GLU A 308 20.31 6.05 9.94
N PRO A 309 20.06 4.74 9.71
CA PRO A 309 19.53 4.27 8.43
C PRO A 309 18.11 4.80 8.13
N ARG A 310 17.26 4.98 9.15
CA ARG A 310 15.82 5.27 8.99
C ARG A 310 15.34 6.53 9.72
N VAL A 311 16.15 7.17 10.54
CA VAL A 311 15.79 8.38 11.31
C VAL A 311 16.87 9.44 11.14
N ALA A 312 16.46 10.69 10.93
CA ALA A 312 17.34 11.82 10.72
C ALA A 312 16.78 13.09 11.39
N GLY A 313 17.58 14.16 11.39
CA GLY A 313 17.11 15.49 11.77
C GLY A 313 16.59 15.58 13.22
N PRO A 314 15.51 16.35 13.46
CA PRO A 314 14.95 16.57 14.79
C PRO A 314 14.52 15.28 15.50
N ALA A 315 13.90 14.32 14.80
CA ALA A 315 13.49 13.05 15.38
C ALA A 315 14.69 12.24 15.93
N LEU A 316 15.83 12.25 15.22
CA LEU A 316 17.06 11.61 15.68
C LEU A 316 17.62 12.31 16.93
N LEU A 317 17.66 13.65 16.91
CA LEU A 317 18.15 14.45 18.04
C LEU A 317 17.32 14.22 19.31
N PHE A 318 16.00 14.13 19.19
CA PHE A 318 15.10 13.87 20.32
C PHE A 318 15.34 12.50 20.93
N ARG A 319 15.48 11.46 20.10
CA ARG A 319 15.77 10.10 20.55
C ARG A 319 17.15 9.98 21.18
N GLN A 320 18.17 10.61 20.58
CA GLN A 320 19.52 10.68 21.16
C GLN A 320 19.52 11.32 22.56
N ALA A 321 18.85 12.47 22.71
CA ALA A 321 18.73 13.13 24.01
C ALA A 321 18.00 12.24 25.03
N HIS A 322 16.98 11.51 24.59
CA HIS A 322 16.24 10.58 25.44
C HIS A 322 17.08 9.37 25.88
N TYR A 323 17.83 8.74 24.96
CA TYR A 323 18.72 7.64 25.30
C TYR A 323 19.81 8.09 26.29
N LEU A 324 20.36 9.29 26.11
CA LEU A 324 21.29 9.87 27.09
C LEU A 324 20.64 10.01 28.47
N LEU A 325 19.38 10.43 28.56
CA LEU A 325 18.66 10.50 29.84
C LEU A 325 18.46 9.10 30.46
N MET A 326 18.05 8.11 29.68
CA MET A 326 17.91 6.72 30.13
C MET A 326 19.23 6.14 30.67
N THR A 327 20.37 6.47 30.05
CA THR A 327 21.69 6.03 30.57
C THR A 327 22.03 6.63 31.94
N LYS A 328 21.40 7.73 32.32
CA LYS A 328 21.61 8.43 33.60
C LYS A 328 20.63 8.01 34.69
N SER A 329 19.44 7.54 34.33
CA SER A 329 18.40 7.13 35.28
C SER A 329 17.45 6.09 34.70
N GLU A 330 17.20 5.01 35.45
CA GLU A 330 16.21 3.97 35.14
C GLU A 330 14.76 4.43 35.36
N GLU A 331 14.55 5.60 35.99
CA GLU A 331 13.21 6.16 36.24
C GLU A 331 12.61 6.84 35.00
N ILE A 332 13.41 7.04 33.94
CA ILE A 332 12.95 7.64 32.69
C ILE A 332 12.10 6.61 31.94
N ALA A 333 10.81 6.94 31.74
CA ALA A 333 9.90 6.10 30.99
C ALA A 333 10.38 5.90 29.54
N PRO A 334 10.13 4.73 28.93
CA PRO A 334 10.44 4.51 27.51
C PRO A 334 9.65 5.46 26.62
N LEU A 335 10.23 5.79 25.46
CA LEU A 335 9.52 6.55 24.43
C LEU A 335 8.32 5.75 23.91
N PRO A 336 7.23 6.44 23.52
CA PRO A 336 6.12 5.76 22.86
C PRO A 336 6.61 5.13 21.55
N PRO A 337 6.15 3.91 21.22
CA PRO A 337 6.47 3.27 19.96
C PRO A 337 5.91 4.08 18.79
N ILE A 338 6.49 3.86 17.61
CA ILE A 338 5.94 4.41 16.36
C ILE A 338 4.83 3.47 15.89
N SER A 339 3.62 3.98 15.76
CA SER A 339 2.50 3.26 15.15
C SER A 339 2.64 3.24 13.62
N GLY A 340 2.55 2.07 13.01
CA GLY A 340 2.71 1.89 11.55
C GLY A 340 1.61 1.05 10.91
N SER A 341 0.69 0.51 11.72
CA SER A 341 -0.40 -0.37 11.29
C SER A 341 -1.70 0.38 11.01
N ALA A 342 -2.02 1.40 11.82
CA ALA A 342 -3.24 2.20 11.69
C ALA A 342 -2.92 3.55 11.04
N ILE A 343 -3.15 3.64 9.73
CA ILE A 343 -2.92 4.84 8.94
C ILE A 343 -4.26 5.55 8.75
N SER A 344 -4.37 6.78 9.26
CA SER A 344 -5.59 7.59 9.15
C SER A 344 -5.55 8.46 7.90
N ILE A 345 -4.42 9.16 7.69
CA ILE A 345 -4.22 10.10 6.58
C ILE A 345 -2.81 9.91 6.02
N THR A 346 -2.68 9.91 4.70
CA THR A 346 -1.39 9.95 4.00
C THR A 346 -1.37 11.10 3.01
N LEU A 347 -0.34 11.94 3.10
CA LEU A 347 -0.17 13.09 2.23
C LEU A 347 1.22 13.02 1.58
N PRO A 348 1.35 12.32 0.43
CA PRO A 348 2.58 12.31 -0.34
C PRO A 348 2.80 13.64 -1.05
N ALA A 349 4.06 14.08 -1.17
CA ALA A 349 4.37 15.21 -2.05
C ALA A 349 4.07 14.85 -3.51
N SER A 350 3.65 15.85 -4.28
CA SER A 350 3.57 15.82 -5.75
C SER A 350 4.74 16.65 -6.28
N THR A 351 5.86 15.97 -6.55
CA THR A 351 7.08 16.58 -7.11
C THR A 351 7.98 15.51 -7.74
N ASN A 352 8.66 15.88 -8.82
CA ASN A 352 9.69 15.03 -9.43
C ASN A 352 11.10 15.34 -8.89
N SER A 353 11.29 16.46 -8.17
CA SER A 353 12.59 16.89 -7.64
C SER A 353 12.83 16.38 -6.23
N TRP A 354 14.11 16.14 -5.91
CA TRP A 354 14.56 15.87 -4.54
C TRP A 354 14.92 17.17 -3.82
N PRO A 355 14.74 17.23 -2.48
CA PRO A 355 14.27 16.16 -1.60
C PRO A 355 12.75 15.95 -1.69
N ARG A 356 12.31 14.70 -1.53
CA ARG A 356 10.89 14.33 -1.55
C ARG A 356 10.41 13.94 -0.17
N SER A 357 9.21 14.34 0.20
CA SER A 357 8.67 14.08 1.53
C SER A 357 7.22 13.63 1.49
N PHE A 358 6.79 12.98 2.56
CA PHE A 358 5.38 12.69 2.78
C PHE A 358 5.04 12.79 4.27
N MET A 359 3.80 13.14 4.56
CA MET A 359 3.26 13.23 5.92
C MET A 359 2.23 12.13 6.14
N ILE A 360 2.25 11.50 7.31
CA ILE A 360 1.31 10.45 7.69
C ILE A 360 0.80 10.69 9.08
N VAL A 361 -0.50 10.56 9.25
CA VAL A 361 -1.14 10.51 10.54
C VAL A 361 -1.41 9.07 10.89
N THR A 362 -0.82 8.61 11.98
CA THR A 362 -1.00 7.26 12.50
C THR A 362 -1.86 7.31 13.74
N GLU A 363 -2.83 6.40 13.82
CA GLU A 363 -3.70 6.31 15.01
C GLU A 363 -2.92 5.63 16.15
N GLY A 364 -3.24 6.04 17.39
CA GLY A 364 -2.79 5.30 18.56
C GLY A 364 -3.41 3.91 18.57
N ASP A 365 -2.72 2.93 19.16
CA ASP A 365 -3.15 1.51 19.20
C ASP A 365 -4.38 1.23 20.11
N GLY A 366 -5.11 2.27 20.50
CA GLY A 366 -6.26 2.19 21.40
C GLY A 366 -5.91 2.08 22.88
N SER A 367 -4.63 2.13 23.27
CA SER A 367 -4.18 2.07 24.67
C SER A 367 -4.10 3.43 25.38
N GLY A 368 -4.69 4.48 24.78
CA GLY A 368 -4.63 5.85 25.29
C GLY A 368 -3.49 6.69 24.70
N GLU A 369 -2.77 6.16 23.72
CA GLU A 369 -1.77 6.91 22.95
C GLU A 369 -2.43 7.90 22.00
N LEU A 370 -1.89 9.13 21.96
CA LEU A 370 -2.33 10.17 21.04
C LEU A 370 -1.93 9.81 19.61
N PRO A 371 -2.76 10.14 18.60
CA PRO A 371 -2.34 10.04 17.21
C PRO A 371 -1.03 10.81 16.97
N GLN A 372 -0.18 10.27 16.10
CA GLN A 372 1.13 10.86 15.78
C GLN A 372 1.17 11.28 14.32
N MET A 373 1.75 12.44 14.05
CA MET A 373 2.16 12.86 12.71
C MET A 373 3.62 12.46 12.49
N LEU A 374 3.82 11.60 11.50
CA LEU A 374 5.13 11.20 11.01
C LEU A 374 5.44 11.95 9.73
N VAL A 375 6.59 12.60 9.67
CA VAL A 375 7.08 13.27 8.46
C VAL A 375 8.36 12.60 8.03
N LEU A 376 8.33 12.00 6.84
CA LEU A 376 9.45 11.32 6.24
C LEU A 376 9.95 12.09 5.04
N GLN A 377 11.27 12.04 4.82
CA GLN A 377 11.92 12.69 3.70
C GLN A 377 13.05 11.83 3.15
N GLN A 378 13.15 11.81 1.83
CA GLN A 378 14.21 11.20 1.06
C GLN A 378 15.05 12.31 0.44
N ALA A 379 16.35 12.33 0.74
CA ALA A 379 17.25 13.39 0.27
C ALA A 379 17.73 13.17 -1.17
N SER A 380 17.92 11.91 -1.59
CA SER A 380 18.39 11.53 -2.93
C SER A 380 17.73 10.22 -3.40
N PRO A 381 17.71 9.92 -4.72
CA PRO A 381 17.04 8.73 -5.24
C PRO A 381 17.52 7.40 -4.64
N ARG A 382 18.81 7.31 -4.27
CA ARG A 382 19.41 6.08 -3.72
C ARG A 382 19.35 6.00 -2.19
N GLU A 383 18.96 7.08 -1.52
CA GLU A 383 18.76 7.08 -0.07
C GLU A 383 17.36 6.59 0.29
N SER A 384 17.25 5.96 1.46
CA SER A 384 15.95 5.60 2.03
C SER A 384 15.20 6.82 2.57
N TYR A 385 13.88 6.73 2.66
CA TYR A 385 13.08 7.66 3.44
C TYR A 385 13.47 7.58 4.90
N LYS A 386 13.82 8.74 5.46
CA LYS A 386 14.15 8.88 6.87
C LYS A 386 13.07 9.68 7.59
N LEU A 387 12.75 9.27 8.81
CA LEU A 387 11.88 10.00 9.71
C LEU A 387 12.58 11.27 10.20
N TRP A 388 12.03 12.42 9.85
CA TRP A 388 12.54 13.74 10.26
C TRP A 388 11.78 14.30 11.46
N TYR A 389 10.46 14.10 11.49
CA TYR A 389 9.60 14.57 12.56
C TYR A 389 8.66 13.45 13.02
N ASN A 390 8.58 13.27 14.34
CA ASN A 390 7.56 12.47 15.01
C ASN A 390 6.85 13.36 16.02
N ILE A 391 5.65 13.81 15.70
CA ILE A 391 4.93 14.83 16.45
C ILE A 391 3.60 14.24 16.94
N PRO A 392 3.39 14.04 18.24
CA PRO A 392 2.07 13.70 18.75
C PRO A 392 1.11 14.86 18.53
N LEU A 393 -0.09 14.55 18.06
CA LEU A 393 -1.16 15.53 17.86
C LEU A 393 -1.78 15.93 19.19
N LEU A 394 -2.14 17.21 19.31
CA LEU A 394 -2.77 17.72 20.53
C LEU A 394 -4.23 17.21 20.63
N PRO A 395 -4.72 16.89 21.84
CA PRO A 395 -6.11 16.45 22.02
C PRO A 395 -7.10 17.45 21.44
N GLY A 396 -8.06 16.98 20.64
CA GLY A 396 -9.08 17.83 20.02
C GLY A 396 -8.62 18.60 18.77
N SER A 397 -7.38 18.42 18.30
CA SER A 397 -6.91 19.04 17.06
C SER A 397 -7.62 18.44 15.84
N GLU A 398 -8.28 19.27 15.06
CA GLU A 398 -8.87 18.90 13.78
C GLU A 398 -7.86 19.14 12.66
N ILE A 399 -7.53 18.08 11.92
CA ILE A 399 -6.66 18.17 10.75
C ILE A 399 -7.47 18.77 9.60
N PRO A 400 -6.97 19.81 8.91
CA PRO A 400 -7.66 20.43 7.78
C PRO A 400 -7.84 19.45 6.62
N GLU A 401 -8.70 19.79 5.67
CA GLU A 401 -8.89 18.99 4.47
C GLU A 401 -7.61 18.96 3.63
N VAL A 402 -7.09 17.76 3.39
CA VAL A 402 -5.88 17.50 2.61
C VAL A 402 -6.24 16.83 1.28
N ALA A 403 -5.31 16.93 0.32
CA ALA A 403 -5.48 16.27 -0.97
C ALA A 403 -5.55 14.74 -0.81
N ALA A 404 -6.26 14.09 -1.72
CA ALA A 404 -6.31 12.64 -1.78
C ALA A 404 -4.89 12.07 -2.02
N PRO A 405 -4.54 10.91 -1.43
CA PRO A 405 -3.22 10.30 -1.59
C PRO A 405 -2.81 10.06 -3.05
N GLU A 406 -3.78 9.82 -3.93
CA GLU A 406 -3.58 9.55 -5.36
C GLU A 406 -3.19 10.81 -6.16
N ILE A 407 -3.45 12.00 -5.62
CA ILE A 407 -3.08 13.29 -6.24
C ILE A 407 -1.79 13.81 -5.59
N GLY A 408 -1.69 13.68 -4.26
CA GLY A 408 -0.60 14.25 -3.47
C GLY A 408 -0.75 15.76 -3.24
N ALA A 409 0.17 16.30 -2.43
CA ALA A 409 0.22 17.72 -2.07
C ALA A 409 1.45 18.39 -2.66
N ILE A 410 1.31 19.66 -3.04
CA ILE A 410 2.42 20.44 -3.58
C ILE A 410 3.33 20.85 -2.41
N PRO A 411 4.64 20.59 -2.49
CA PRO A 411 5.59 21.12 -1.51
C PRO A 411 5.60 22.65 -1.52
N VAL A 412 5.54 23.25 -0.33
CA VAL A 412 5.58 24.71 -0.19
C VAL A 412 6.99 25.14 0.17
N ALA A 413 7.49 26.20 -0.47
CA ALA A 413 8.81 26.76 -0.19
C ALA A 413 8.87 27.35 1.24
N THR A 414 10.04 27.26 1.87
CA THR A 414 10.25 27.66 3.27
C THR A 414 10.12 29.17 3.51
N ASP A 415 10.28 29.97 2.46
CA ASP A 415 10.17 31.43 2.42
C ASP A 415 8.89 31.90 1.68
N SER A 416 7.95 30.98 1.44
CA SER A 416 6.72 31.26 0.71
C SER A 416 5.93 32.43 1.33
N LEU A 417 5.62 33.43 0.48
CA LEU A 417 4.79 34.58 0.82
C LEU A 417 3.30 34.34 0.56
N PHE A 418 2.94 33.17 0.05
CA PHE A 418 1.54 32.80 -0.22
C PHE A 418 0.78 32.42 1.06
N LEU A 419 1.51 32.18 2.16
CA LEU A 419 0.97 31.87 3.47
C LEU A 419 0.93 33.10 4.36
N LYS A 420 0.10 33.08 5.41
CA LYS A 420 0.01 34.19 6.37
C LYS A 420 1.36 34.56 7.01
N ILE A 421 2.16 33.54 7.29
CA ILE A 421 3.53 33.66 7.77
C ILE A 421 4.36 32.68 6.96
N SER A 422 5.57 33.07 6.61
CA SER A 422 6.52 32.17 5.94
C SER A 422 6.95 31.04 6.90
N PRO A 423 7.05 29.79 6.42
CA PRO A 423 7.40 28.65 7.28
C PRO A 423 8.65 28.86 8.15
N ASN A 424 9.69 29.52 7.62
CA ASN A 424 10.93 29.81 8.35
C ASN A 424 10.78 30.83 9.50
N GLN A 425 9.75 31.67 9.47
CA GLN A 425 9.50 32.66 10.52
C GLN A 425 8.64 32.13 11.65
N LEU A 426 7.96 30.99 11.47
CA LEU A 426 7.03 30.42 12.45
C LEU A 426 7.63 30.25 13.85
N PRO A 427 8.84 29.67 14.03
CA PRO A 427 9.40 29.51 15.38
C PRO A 427 9.65 30.83 16.10
N ASN A 428 10.11 31.85 15.37
CA ASN A 428 10.42 33.16 15.95
C ASN A 428 9.14 33.92 16.31
N THR A 429 8.13 33.89 15.44
CA THR A 429 6.85 34.57 15.68
C THR A 429 6.04 33.88 16.76
N PHE A 430 6.03 32.54 16.78
CA PHE A 430 5.38 31.78 17.85
C PHE A 430 6.09 31.95 19.19
N GLY A 431 7.43 31.98 19.19
CA GLY A 431 8.23 32.31 20.39
C GLY A 431 7.90 33.68 20.98
N ASP A 432 7.78 34.72 20.14
CA ASP A 432 7.36 36.06 20.60
C ASP A 432 5.94 36.04 21.22
N VAL A 433 5.05 35.22 20.67
CA VAL A 433 3.70 35.03 21.20
C VAL A 433 3.74 34.31 22.55
N ILE A 434 4.59 33.30 22.73
CA ILE A 434 4.82 32.61 24.01
C ILE A 434 5.28 33.58 25.09
N ASP A 435 6.29 34.41 24.77
CA ASP A 435 6.91 35.36 25.69
C ASP A 435 5.98 36.53 26.06
N ASN A 436 5.38 37.18 25.05
CA ASN A 436 4.65 38.43 25.21
C ASN A 436 3.12 38.25 25.29
N GLY A 437 2.59 37.09 24.91
CA GLY A 437 1.15 36.81 24.88
C GLY A 437 0.37 37.88 24.10
N GLN A 438 -0.68 38.44 24.72
CA GLN A 438 -1.51 39.49 24.10
C GLN A 438 -0.75 40.78 23.75
N ALA A 439 0.43 41.01 24.32
CA ALA A 439 1.27 42.14 23.95
C ALA A 439 2.09 41.89 22.68
N SER A 440 2.17 40.64 22.19
CA SER A 440 2.83 40.30 20.94
C SER A 440 2.09 40.90 19.74
N GLN A 441 2.87 41.36 18.77
CA GLN A 441 2.38 41.88 17.48
C GLN A 441 1.72 40.76 16.66
N PHE A 442 2.14 39.51 16.89
CA PHE A 442 1.71 38.34 16.14
C PHE A 442 0.55 37.58 16.79
N TYR A 443 0.13 37.98 18.01
CA TYR A 443 -0.94 37.30 18.75
C TYR A 443 -2.24 37.12 17.94
N SER A 444 -2.59 38.11 17.12
CA SER A 444 -3.82 38.05 16.31
C SER A 444 -3.78 37.00 15.18
N LEU A 445 -2.59 36.53 14.80
CA LEU A 445 -2.38 35.57 13.72
C LEU A 445 -2.61 34.12 14.17
N PHE A 446 -2.44 33.82 15.46
CA PHE A 446 -2.55 32.47 16.01
C PHE A 446 -3.91 32.24 16.68
N ASP A 447 -4.40 31.03 16.57
CA ASP A 447 -5.53 30.55 17.37
C ASP A 447 -5.01 29.87 18.64
N LEU A 448 -5.12 30.57 19.77
CA LEU A 448 -4.57 30.16 21.05
C LEU A 448 -5.66 29.78 22.06
N ALA A 449 -6.94 29.80 21.66
CA ALA A 449 -8.06 29.62 22.57
C ALA A 449 -8.07 28.22 23.22
N GLU A 450 -7.71 27.20 22.44
CA GLU A 450 -7.70 25.80 22.85
C GLU A 450 -6.30 25.17 22.78
N ASP A 451 -5.26 26.00 22.58
CA ASP A 451 -3.87 25.52 22.49
C ASP A 451 -3.33 25.21 23.90
N GLU A 452 -3.42 23.94 24.28
CA GLU A 452 -2.92 23.46 25.56
C GLU A 452 -1.38 23.62 25.67
N TYR A 453 -0.65 23.41 24.58
CA TYR A 453 0.81 23.51 24.57
C TYR A 453 1.26 24.94 24.85
N TYR A 454 0.71 25.92 24.13
CA TYR A 454 0.98 27.34 24.38
C TYR A 454 0.68 27.72 25.84
N ASN A 455 -0.48 27.29 26.36
CA ASN A 455 -0.91 27.59 27.72
C ASN A 455 0.06 26.99 28.76
N GLN A 456 0.50 25.75 28.58
CA GLN A 456 1.45 25.08 29.46
C GLN A 456 2.82 25.78 29.45
N ILE A 457 3.39 26.07 28.27
CA ILE A 457 4.72 26.69 28.16
C ILE A 457 4.71 28.13 28.66
N SER A 458 3.75 28.96 28.25
CA SER A 458 3.67 30.36 28.70
C SER A 458 3.47 30.46 30.21
N THR A 459 2.65 29.57 30.79
CA THR A 459 2.47 29.50 32.25
C THR A 459 3.76 29.08 32.95
N SER A 460 4.43 28.04 32.43
CA SER A 460 5.72 27.56 32.98
C SER A 460 6.80 28.64 32.99
N GLN A 461 6.93 29.40 31.90
CA GLN A 461 7.90 30.50 31.82
C GLN A 461 7.57 31.64 32.80
N LYS A 462 6.30 32.03 32.91
CA LYS A 462 5.86 33.05 33.90
C LYS A 462 6.13 32.60 35.33
N ASP A 463 5.80 31.36 35.63
CA ASP A 463 6.08 30.73 36.92
C ASP A 463 7.58 30.73 37.25
N GLN A 464 8.44 30.45 36.26
CA GLN A 464 9.89 30.48 36.43
C GLN A 464 10.37 31.90 36.72
N ILE A 465 9.91 32.91 35.97
CA ILE A 465 10.23 34.32 36.22
C ILE A 465 9.82 34.72 37.65
N GLU A 466 8.60 34.37 38.08
CA GLU A 466 8.09 34.72 39.41
C GLU A 466 8.86 34.04 40.56
N LYS A 467 9.27 32.78 40.36
CA LYS A 467 10.06 32.01 41.34
C LYS A 467 11.50 32.54 41.44
N LEU A 468 12.08 33.05 40.36
CA LEU A 468 13.47 33.51 40.31
C LEU A 468 13.64 34.95 40.84
N ARG A 469 13.72 35.12 42.16
CA ARG A 469 13.94 36.45 42.80
C ARG A 469 15.39 36.93 42.83
N ARG A 470 16.36 36.04 42.57
CA ARG A 470 17.81 36.29 42.71
C ARG A 470 18.62 35.92 41.46
N ALA A 471 17.92 35.64 40.37
CA ALA A 471 18.51 35.33 39.08
C ALA A 471 17.66 36.00 38.01
N GLU A 472 18.31 36.34 36.91
CA GLU A 472 17.65 36.81 35.71
C GLU A 472 17.55 35.64 34.74
N ILE A 473 16.39 35.48 34.13
CA ILE A 473 16.13 34.48 33.08
C ILE A 473 15.89 35.20 31.76
N THR A 474 16.56 34.74 30.71
CA THR A 474 16.34 35.19 29.34
C THR A 474 15.92 34.00 28.50
N PHE A 475 14.78 34.12 27.84
CA PHE A 475 14.30 33.17 26.85
C PHE A 475 14.69 33.66 25.46
N THR A 476 15.12 32.72 24.61
CA THR A 476 15.38 32.99 23.20
C THR A 476 14.87 31.83 22.38
N HIS A 477 13.93 32.14 21.49
CA HIS A 477 13.29 31.19 20.58
C HIS A 477 13.89 31.37 19.18
N ALA A 478 14.28 30.27 18.55
CA ALA A 478 14.87 30.28 17.21
C ALA A 478 14.46 29.07 16.39
N LEU A 479 14.60 29.17 15.06
CA LEU A 479 14.55 28.03 14.16
C LEU A 479 15.68 27.05 14.51
N GLY A 480 15.32 25.81 14.85
CA GLY A 480 16.26 24.77 15.28
C GLY A 480 16.91 23.99 14.14
N ASN A 481 16.27 23.95 12.96
CA ASN A 481 16.77 23.28 11.77
C ASN A 481 16.29 24.00 10.50
N GLU A 482 17.17 24.17 9.51
CA GLU A 482 16.83 24.82 8.23
C GLU A 482 15.91 23.96 7.35
N ASN A 483 15.92 22.64 7.53
CA ASN A 483 15.09 21.71 6.77
C ASN A 483 13.65 21.71 7.31
N ILE A 484 12.84 22.64 6.80
CA ILE A 484 11.42 22.76 7.10
C ILE A 484 10.62 22.02 6.05
N ILE A 485 9.73 21.13 6.49
CA ILE A 485 8.92 20.32 5.58
C ILE A 485 7.49 20.88 5.58
N SER A 486 7.05 21.37 4.44
CA SER A 486 5.70 21.90 4.26
C SER A 486 5.00 21.37 3.03
N LEU A 487 3.75 20.92 3.21
CA LEU A 487 2.88 20.40 2.17
C LEU A 487 1.57 21.20 2.12
N SER A 488 1.09 21.51 0.91
CA SER A 488 -0.15 22.26 0.73
C SER A 488 -1.38 21.46 1.14
N THR A 489 -2.39 22.13 1.68
CA THR A 489 -3.73 21.57 1.94
C THR A 489 -4.70 21.88 0.79
N SER A 490 -5.87 21.23 0.76
CA SER A 490 -6.90 21.48 -0.26
C SER A 490 -7.42 22.92 -0.23
N ASP A 491 -7.40 23.55 0.95
CA ASP A 491 -7.81 24.94 1.17
C ASP A 491 -6.76 25.99 0.77
N SER A 492 -5.73 25.60 0.01
CA SER A 492 -4.58 26.47 -0.35
C SER A 492 -3.74 26.94 0.85
N GLY A 493 -3.93 26.34 2.03
CA GLY A 493 -3.03 26.49 3.17
C GLY A 493 -1.85 25.52 3.10
N ALA A 494 -1.13 25.37 4.20
CA ALA A 494 -0.04 24.40 4.31
C ALA A 494 0.03 23.78 5.71
N LEU A 495 0.31 22.47 5.74
CA LEU A 495 0.83 21.80 6.93
C LEU A 495 2.34 22.00 6.98
N VAL A 496 2.84 22.51 8.09
CA VAL A 496 4.25 22.89 8.25
C VAL A 496 4.82 22.22 9.50
N ALA A 497 5.81 21.35 9.30
CA ALA A 497 6.58 20.75 10.38
C ALA A 497 7.90 21.51 10.55
N VAL A 498 8.12 22.06 11.75
CA VAL A 498 9.32 22.84 12.10
C VAL A 498 9.91 22.35 13.41
N MET A 499 11.22 22.59 13.57
CA MET A 499 11.89 22.49 14.85
C MET A 499 12.10 23.89 15.41
N MET A 500 11.60 24.13 16.62
CA MET A 500 11.89 25.32 17.41
C MET A 500 12.93 24.97 18.47
N THR A 501 13.89 25.84 18.71
CA THR A 501 14.87 25.69 19.80
C THR A 501 14.67 26.82 20.80
N ASP A 502 14.55 26.45 22.07
CA ASP A 502 14.38 27.39 23.16
C ASP A 502 15.61 27.37 24.05
N ASN A 503 16.35 28.48 24.12
CA ASN A 503 17.51 28.60 25.01
C ASN A 503 17.15 29.43 26.22
N TYR A 504 17.27 28.82 27.39
CA TYR A 504 16.98 29.40 28.69
C TYR A 504 18.32 29.75 29.33
N LEU A 505 18.58 31.04 29.51
CA LEU A 505 19.79 31.53 30.12
C LEU A 505 19.46 32.09 31.51
N ILE A 506 19.90 31.39 32.56
CA ILE A 506 19.67 31.80 33.95
C ILE A 506 21.00 32.27 34.55
N ARG A 507 21.06 33.55 34.94
CA ARG A 507 22.25 34.15 35.57
C ARG A 507 21.95 34.66 36.97
N PRO A 508 22.76 34.31 37.98
CA PRO A 508 22.59 34.86 39.32
C PRO A 508 22.90 36.36 39.32
N THR A 509 22.06 37.16 40.00
CA THR A 509 22.25 38.63 40.07
C THR A 509 23.20 39.06 41.19
N ARG A 510 23.67 38.12 42.02
CA ARG A 510 24.60 38.37 43.14
C ARG A 510 25.78 37.44 43.10
N ALA A 511 26.96 37.95 43.47
CA ALA A 511 28.24 37.21 43.45
C ALA A 511 28.28 35.93 44.32
N ASN A 512 27.42 35.83 45.34
CA ASN A 512 27.34 34.66 46.24
C ASN A 512 26.06 33.82 46.02
N ALA A 513 25.38 33.97 44.89
CA ALA A 513 24.19 33.19 44.55
C ALA A 513 24.53 32.14 43.48
N ALA A 514 23.93 30.96 43.61
CA ALA A 514 24.02 29.90 42.62
C ALA A 514 22.62 29.55 42.10
N VAL A 515 22.56 29.09 40.86
CA VAL A 515 21.35 28.59 40.23
C VAL A 515 21.29 27.09 40.46
N THR A 516 20.23 26.63 41.12
CA THR A 516 19.97 25.20 41.34
C THR A 516 19.12 24.62 40.21
N VAL A 517 19.43 23.40 39.77
CA VAL A 517 18.67 22.67 38.74
C VAL A 517 18.03 21.41 39.33
N SER A 518 16.92 20.97 38.75
CA SER A 518 16.13 19.83 39.23
C SER A 518 15.66 18.91 38.10
N GLY A 519 15.24 17.69 38.42
CA GLY A 519 14.74 16.73 37.43
C GLY A 519 15.77 16.36 36.36
N ASN A 520 15.33 16.29 35.10
CA ASN A 520 16.17 15.89 33.96
C ASN A 520 17.36 16.84 33.73
N GLU A 521 17.20 18.13 34.06
CA GLU A 521 18.29 19.11 34.00
C GLU A 521 19.44 18.75 34.95
N LYS A 522 19.12 18.28 36.17
CA LYS A 522 20.13 17.83 37.13
C LYS A 522 20.84 16.56 36.63
N LEU A 523 20.09 15.63 36.04
CA LEU A 523 20.64 14.38 35.50
C LEU A 523 21.65 14.64 34.38
N LEU A 524 21.34 15.54 33.44
CA LEU A 524 22.24 15.89 32.34
C LEU A 524 23.39 16.78 32.78
N LEU A 525 23.18 17.71 33.71
CA LEU A 525 24.27 18.56 34.22
C LEU A 525 25.27 17.77 35.08
N GLY A 526 24.82 16.72 35.76
CA GLY A 526 25.64 15.95 36.71
C GLY A 526 26.00 16.71 38.00
N ALA A 527 25.38 17.88 38.22
CA ALA A 527 25.59 18.73 39.38
C ALA A 527 24.26 19.35 39.83
N GLU A 528 24.18 19.78 41.10
CA GLU A 528 22.96 20.39 41.64
C GLU A 528 22.73 21.82 41.13
N GLY A 529 23.71 22.42 40.44
CA GLY A 529 23.62 23.79 39.97
C GLY A 529 24.96 24.39 39.56
N SER A 530 24.94 25.68 39.26
CA SER A 530 26.13 26.48 38.91
C SER A 530 26.12 27.85 39.57
N ALA A 531 27.29 28.27 40.08
CA ALA A 531 27.50 29.60 40.66
C ALA A 531 27.60 30.72 39.61
N LYS A 532 27.91 30.39 38.35
CA LYS A 532 28.01 31.36 37.25
C LYS A 532 26.72 31.49 36.43
N GLY A 533 25.76 30.59 36.67
CA GLY A 533 24.55 30.45 35.89
C GLY A 533 24.55 29.20 35.01
N VAL A 534 23.41 28.95 34.40
CA VAL A 534 23.12 27.75 33.61
C VAL A 534 22.52 28.18 32.28
N ARG A 535 22.91 27.48 31.21
CA ARG A 535 22.23 27.54 29.92
C ARG A 535 21.59 26.19 29.66
N THR A 536 20.27 26.19 29.54
CA THR A 536 19.48 25.01 29.15
C THR A 536 18.98 25.21 27.73
N GLN A 537 19.03 24.17 26.91
CA GLN A 537 18.52 24.17 25.55
C GLN A 537 17.44 23.10 25.43
N TYR A 538 16.22 23.55 25.16
CA TYR A 538 15.10 22.71 24.78
C TYR A 538 14.92 22.76 23.27
N ALA A 539 14.36 21.70 22.70
CA ALA A 539 13.84 21.73 21.35
C ALA A 539 12.39 21.26 21.34
N GLY A 540 11.58 21.91 20.52
CA GLY A 540 10.21 21.54 20.21
C GLY A 540 10.08 21.11 18.74
N MET A 541 9.46 19.97 18.48
CA MET A 541 8.95 19.64 17.15
C MET A 541 7.49 20.09 17.10
N LEU A 542 7.17 20.98 16.17
CA LEU A 542 5.86 21.64 16.07
C LEU A 542 5.27 21.39 14.69
N LEU A 543 3.98 21.06 14.67
CA LEU A 543 3.18 20.94 13.46
C LEU A 543 2.12 22.04 13.45
N PHE A 544 2.23 22.95 12.48
CA PHE A 544 1.27 24.03 12.29
C PHE A 544 0.43 23.78 11.04
N TYR A 545 -0.82 24.23 11.10
CA TYR A 545 -1.56 24.59 9.90
C TYR A 545 -1.48 26.10 9.68
N VAL A 546 -0.95 26.49 8.53
CA VAL A 546 -0.82 27.89 8.13
C VAL A 546 -1.76 28.15 6.96
N PRO A 547 -2.81 28.97 7.15
CA PRO A 547 -3.70 29.35 6.06
C PRO A 547 -3.00 30.18 4.99
N ALA A 548 -3.59 30.23 3.80
CA ALA A 548 -3.20 31.17 2.76
C ALA A 548 -3.24 32.63 3.26
N ALA A 549 -2.39 33.49 2.71
CA ALA A 549 -2.28 34.90 3.09
C ALA A 549 -3.62 35.66 2.96
N THR A 550 -4.46 35.27 2.00
CA THR A 550 -5.78 35.86 1.73
C THR A 550 -6.91 35.26 2.58
N ALA A 551 -6.67 34.13 3.26
CA ALA A 551 -7.69 33.45 4.04
C ALA A 551 -7.96 34.18 5.38
N LYS A 552 -9.19 34.09 5.86
CA LYS A 552 -9.58 34.67 7.17
C LYS A 552 -9.16 33.80 8.36
N GLY A 553 -8.84 32.52 8.15
CA GLY A 553 -8.45 31.58 9.19
C GLY A 553 -7.17 32.00 9.92
N LYS A 554 -6.98 31.53 11.15
CA LYS A 554 -5.77 31.77 11.95
C LYS A 554 -4.83 30.57 11.85
N ILE A 555 -3.58 30.76 12.22
CA ILE A 555 -2.59 29.68 12.34
C ILE A 555 -2.94 28.84 13.55
N THR A 556 -3.05 27.53 13.37
CA THR A 556 -3.38 26.58 14.45
C THR A 556 -2.20 25.63 14.68
N LEU A 557 -1.91 25.35 15.96
CA LEU A 557 -0.95 24.32 16.35
C LEU A 557 -1.70 22.98 16.44
N LEU A 558 -1.32 22.01 15.60
CA LEU A 558 -1.99 20.72 15.52
C LEU A 558 -1.28 19.64 16.37
N GLY A 559 0.02 19.80 16.56
CA GLY A 559 0.84 18.83 17.27
C GLY A 559 2.12 19.48 17.79
N ALA A 560 2.55 19.05 18.97
CA ALA A 560 3.75 19.57 19.60
C ALA A 560 4.37 18.53 20.52
N THR A 561 5.69 18.48 20.53
CA THR A 561 6.46 17.76 21.56
C THR A 561 7.72 18.53 21.87
N GLN A 562 8.15 18.51 23.12
CA GLN A 562 9.35 19.20 23.59
C GLN A 562 10.29 18.21 24.28
N SER A 563 11.59 18.34 24.04
CA SER A 563 12.63 17.54 24.70
C SER A 563 13.80 18.42 25.15
N LEU A 564 14.41 18.02 26.26
CA LEU A 564 15.62 18.65 26.79
C LEU A 564 16.84 18.12 26.02
N LEU A 565 17.48 18.98 25.22
CA LEU A 565 18.64 18.57 24.41
C LEU A 565 19.94 18.64 25.21
N SER A 566 20.19 19.77 25.87
CA SER A 566 21.43 19.96 26.60
C SER A 566 21.31 20.97 27.73
N ILE A 567 22.20 20.83 28.71
CA ILE A 567 22.37 21.78 29.79
C ILE A 567 23.84 21.92 30.12
N ARG A 568 24.30 23.16 30.31
CA ARG A 568 25.71 23.46 30.64
C ARG A 568 25.81 24.60 31.66
N GLY A 569 26.75 24.47 32.58
CA GLY A 569 27.17 25.59 33.44
C GLY A 569 27.97 26.62 32.64
N LEU A 570 27.81 27.90 33.00
CA LEU A 570 28.55 29.02 32.40
C LEU A 570 29.96 29.20 32.97
#